data_AF-A0A9Q0DKN3-F1
#
_entry.id   AF-A0A9Q0DKN3-F1
#
_cell.length_a   1.000
_cell.length_b   1.000
_cell.length_c   1.000
_cell.angle_alpha   90.00
_cell.angle_beta   90.00
_cell.angle_gamma   90.00
#
_symmetry.space_group_name_H-M   'P 1'
#
loop_
_entity.id
_entity.type
_entity.pdbx_description
1 polymer ?
#
loop_
_entity_poly.entity_id
_entity_poly.type
_entity_poly.pdbx_seq_one_letter_code
_entity_poly.pdbx_strand_id
1 'polypeptide(L)' 'GMSISRPSGVVGNCRMIRHDRDKKNQPNPQRFNRLAHTRENMGKDGINSLTYTVTSTERLPLYTYITVEVGKP' A
#
# COMPACT_ATOMS: atom_id res chain seq x y z
N GLY A 1 7.32 -9.12 -19.10
CA GLY A 1 6.65 -8.50 -17.94
C GLY A 1 6.03 -9.57 -17.08
N MET A 2 5.67 -9.24 -15.83
CA MET A 2 4.96 -10.18 -14.94
C MET A 2 3.47 -10.26 -15.31
N SER A 3 2.81 -11.37 -14.98
CA SER A 3 1.37 -11.56 -15.09
C SER A 3 0.70 -11.60 -13.70
N ILE A 4 -0.59 -11.28 -13.63
CA ILE A 4 -1.35 -11.31 -12.37
C ILE A 4 -2.07 -12.65 -12.27
N SER A 5 -1.74 -13.44 -11.24
CA SER A 5 -2.50 -14.63 -10.86
C SER A 5 -3.65 -14.27 -9.94
N ARG A 6 -4.83 -14.88 -10.13
CA ARG A 6 -6.02 -14.67 -9.29
C ARG A 6 -6.73 -15.99 -9.01
N PRO A 7 -7.18 -16.23 -7.76
CA PRO A 7 -8.10 -17.33 -7.47
C PRO A 7 -9.46 -17.10 -8.14
N SER A 8 -10.30 -18.14 -8.19
CA SER A 8 -11.67 -18.00 -8.70
C SER A 8 -12.47 -17.00 -7.86
N GLY A 9 -13.47 -16.35 -8.48
CA GLY A 9 -14.28 -15.34 -7.79
C GLY A 9 -15.04 -15.87 -6.57
N VAL A 10 -15.33 -17.18 -6.52
CA VAL A 10 -15.97 -17.81 -5.36
C VAL A 10 -15.00 -17.94 -4.18
N VAL A 11 -13.74 -18.33 -4.46
CA VAL A 11 -12.69 -18.53 -3.43
C VAL A 11 -12.09 -17.20 -2.97
N GLY A 12 -11.95 -16.24 -3.87
CA GLY A 12 -11.31 -14.94 -3.59
C GLY A 12 -12.21 -13.90 -2.91
N ASN A 13 -13.38 -14.31 -2.38
CA ASN A 13 -14.30 -13.38 -1.73
C ASN A 13 -13.75 -12.91 -0.38
N CYS A 14 -13.70 -11.59 -0.19
CA CYS A 14 -13.27 -10.94 1.04
C CYS A 14 -14.35 -9.96 1.53
N ARG A 15 -14.47 -9.79 2.85
CA ARG A 15 -15.39 -8.83 3.46
C ARG A 15 -14.61 -7.67 4.08
N MET A 16 -14.89 -6.45 3.65
CA MET A 16 -14.34 -5.23 4.26
C MET A 16 -14.99 -5.00 5.63
N ILE A 17 -14.17 -4.72 6.65
CA ILE A 17 -14.65 -4.19 7.93
C ILE A 17 -15.10 -2.74 7.69
N ARG A 18 -16.34 -2.42 8.08
CA ARG A 18 -16.95 -1.11 7.82
C ARG A 18 -16.15 -0.02 8.55
N HIS A 19 -15.85 1.06 7.83
CA HIS A 19 -15.22 2.28 8.31
C HIS A 19 -15.75 3.45 7.48
N ASP A 20 -15.63 4.68 8.01
CA ASP A 20 -15.90 5.88 7.22
C ASP A 20 -14.95 5.94 6.04
N ARG A 21 -15.40 6.49 4.91
CA ARG A 21 -14.57 6.58 3.71
C ARG A 21 -13.28 7.34 4.00
N ASP A 22 -12.13 6.72 3.72
CA ASP A 22 -10.83 7.38 3.86
C ASP A 22 -10.80 8.68 3.03
N LYS A 23 -10.42 9.78 3.67
CA LYS A 23 -10.34 11.11 3.04
C LYS A 23 -9.48 11.13 1.77
N LYS A 24 -8.49 10.23 1.67
CA LYS A 24 -7.56 10.10 0.54
C LYS A 24 -7.94 9.01 -0.48
N ASN A 25 -9.06 8.29 -0.29
CA ASN A 25 -9.51 7.21 -1.18
C ASN A 25 -10.66 7.67 -2.10
N GLN A 26 -10.37 8.69 -2.90
CA GLN A 26 -11.28 9.18 -3.94
C GLN A 26 -11.32 8.19 -5.12
N PRO A 27 -12.40 8.17 -5.94
CA PRO A 27 -12.40 7.41 -7.20
C PRO A 27 -11.15 7.76 -8.01
N ASN A 28 -10.59 6.80 -8.75
CA ASN A 28 -9.36 7.01 -9.54
C ASN A 28 -9.69 7.20 -11.04
N PRO A 29 -10.14 8.39 -11.47
CA PRO A 29 -10.39 8.68 -12.88
C PRO A 29 -9.09 8.83 -13.69
N GLN A 30 -7.93 8.93 -13.03
CA GLN A 30 -6.63 9.24 -13.65
C GLN A 30 -5.77 8.00 -13.97
N ARG A 31 -6.40 6.83 -14.13
CA ARG A 31 -5.69 5.53 -14.29
C ARG A 31 -4.59 5.56 -15.36
N PHE A 32 -4.84 6.19 -16.52
CA PHE A 32 -3.86 6.24 -17.61
C PHE A 32 -2.66 7.14 -17.32
N ASN A 33 -2.88 8.31 -16.71
CA ASN A 33 -1.80 9.23 -16.35
C ASN A 33 -0.85 8.60 -15.32
N ARG A 34 -1.38 7.80 -14.39
CA ARG A 34 -0.56 7.08 -13.42
C ARG A 34 0.33 6.02 -14.06
N LEU A 35 -0.09 5.37 -15.15
CA LEU A 35 0.76 4.38 -15.85
C LEU A 35 2.01 5.02 -16.45
N ALA A 36 1.88 6.20 -17.07
CA ALA A 36 3.03 6.94 -17.61
C ALA A 36 3.98 7.36 -16.48
N HIS A 37 3.44 7.91 -15.40
CA HIS A 37 4.23 8.34 -14.24
C HIS A 37 4.92 7.17 -13.52
N THR A 38 4.27 6.01 -13.40
CA THR A 38 4.89 4.82 -12.82
C THR A 38 6.10 4.38 -13.63
N ARG A 39 6.04 4.40 -14.97
CA ARG A 39 7.19 4.05 -15.81
C ARG A 39 8.39 4.97 -15.58
N GLU A 40 8.14 6.26 -15.35
CA GLU A 40 9.20 7.26 -15.13
C GLU A 40 9.81 7.15 -13.73
N ASN A 41 9.00 6.85 -12.71
CA ASN A 41 9.43 6.96 -11.31
C ASN A 41 9.72 5.64 -10.61
N MET A 42 9.31 4.49 -11.16
CA MET A 42 9.49 3.19 -10.47
C MET A 42 10.94 2.83 -10.12
N GLY A 43 11.93 3.36 -10.85
CA GLY A 43 13.36 3.16 -10.55
C GLY A 43 13.95 4.17 -9.58
N LYS A 44 13.24 5.27 -9.30
CA LYS A 44 13.70 6.38 -8.46
C LYS A 44 12.98 6.44 -7.11
N ASP A 45 11.74 5.97 -7.08
CA ASP A 45 10.86 6.04 -5.93
C ASP A 45 10.36 4.64 -5.54
N GLY A 46 10.84 4.14 -4.40
CA GLY A 46 10.60 2.79 -3.92
C GLY A 46 11.47 2.44 -2.71
N ILE A 47 11.92 1.18 -2.61
CA ILE A 47 12.78 0.73 -1.50
C ILE A 47 14.08 1.53 -1.42
N ASN A 48 14.60 1.99 -2.56
CA ASN A 48 15.82 2.78 -2.66
C ASN A 48 15.69 4.22 -2.14
N SER A 49 14.47 4.77 -2.05
CA SER A 49 14.19 6.11 -1.53
C SER A 49 13.47 6.10 -0.17
N LEU A 50 13.21 4.90 0.39
CA LEU A 50 12.43 4.73 1.61
C LEU A 50 13.18 5.30 2.83
N THR A 51 12.58 6.28 3.50
CA THR A 51 13.09 6.88 4.74
C THR A 51 12.04 6.78 5.85
N TYR A 52 12.43 6.20 6.99
CA TYR A 52 11.59 6.08 8.18
C TYR A 52 12.43 5.80 9.43
N THR A 53 11.88 6.10 10.60
CA THR A 53 12.50 5.77 11.90
C THR A 53 11.55 4.89 12.70
N VAL A 54 12.05 3.78 13.27
CA VAL A 54 11.27 2.95 14.20
C VAL A 54 11.26 3.60 15.58
N THR A 55 10.07 3.91 16.09
CA THR A 55 9.88 4.56 17.39
C THR A 55 9.57 3.57 18.51
N SER A 56 8.89 2.46 18.20
CA SER A 56 8.60 1.37 19.14
C SER A 56 8.51 0.03 18.43
N THR A 57 8.83 -1.04 19.13
CA THR A 57 8.63 -2.42 18.68
C THR A 57 8.10 -3.27 19.82
N GLU A 58 6.88 -3.77 19.66
CA GLU A 58 6.18 -4.56 20.67
C GLU A 58 5.88 -5.96 20.11
N ARG A 59 6.36 -6.99 20.80
CA ARG A 59 6.07 -8.39 20.46
C ARG A 59 4.89 -8.86 21.29
N LEU A 60 3.74 -9.02 20.65
CA LEU A 60 2.52 -9.50 21.27
C LEU A 60 2.28 -10.97 20.87
N PRO A 61 1.44 -11.71 21.62
CA PRO A 61 1.26 -13.15 21.36
C PRO A 61 0.80 -13.50 19.94
N LEU A 62 0.07 -12.60 19.27
CA LEU A 62 -0.52 -12.84 17.95
C LEU A 62 0.10 -12.02 16.80
N TYR A 63 0.86 -10.97 17.11
CA TYR A 63 1.46 -10.08 16.12
C TYR A 63 2.62 -9.26 16.69
N THR A 64 3.42 -8.68 15.81
CA THR A 64 4.42 -7.66 16.19
C THR A 64 3.92 -6.29 15.75
N TYR A 65 3.88 -5.35 16.68
CA TYR A 65 3.52 -3.96 16.39
C TYR A 65 4.78 -3.13 16.25
N ILE A 66 4.98 -2.52 15.08
CA ILE A 66 6.12 -1.65 14.79
C ILE A 66 5.57 -0.25 14.53
N THR A 67 5.82 0.65 15.47
CA THR A 67 5.46 2.08 15.32
C THR A 67 6.60 2.78 14.60
N VAL A 68 6.28 3.52 13.55
CA VAL A 68 7.26 4.21 12.70
C VAL A 68 6.89 5.66 12.45
N GLU A 69 7.91 6.51 12.33
CA GLU A 69 7.80 7.87 11.80
C GLU A 69 8.22 7.87 10.33
N VAL A 70 7.33 8.30 9.44
CA VAL A 70 7.51 8.27 7.97
C VAL A 70 7.72 9.67 7.36
N GLY A 71 8.06 10.66 8.20
CA GLY A 71 8.26 12.04 7.78
C GLY A 71 6.96 12.78 7.39
N LYS A 72 7.12 13.89 6.66
CA LYS A 72 6.03 14.73 6.13
C LYS A 72 6.06 14.72 4.59
N PRO A 73 4.91 14.95 3.92
CA PRO A 73 4.85 15.09 2.46
C PRO A 73 5.68 16.27 1.93
#